data_AF-A0A162NZN6-F1
#
_entry.id   AF-A0A162NZN6-F1
#
_cell.length_a   1.000
_cell.length_b   1.000
_cell.length_c   1.000
_cell.angle_alpha   90.00
_cell.angle_beta   90.00
_cell.angle_gamma   90.00
#
_symmetry.space_group_name_H-M   'P 1'
#
loop_
_entity.id
_entity.type
_entity.pdbx_description
1 polymer ?
#
loop_
_entity_poly.entity_id
_entity_poly.type
_entity_poly.pdbx_seq_one_letter_code
_entity_poly.pdbx_strand_id
1 'polypeptide(L)'
;MKNLIITATLVVGSLCTSSVRAQDHIRQQSCQTSTVQHQIDSLKRYYSSHGFSLMREASMQMESQYEMPIIVPLTQGEWYSFVYVGNPESKLHEVRMYDYMEKMVIYRKNLKKDVSANVINFTYEPASSEYHIIKPVQVHNKQKDLCGYVMLFKRTDKRTATTGK
;
A
#
# COMPACT_ATOMS: atom_id res chain seq x y z
N MET A 1 -19.81 16.21 -79.48
CA MET A 1 -20.66 15.05 -79.13
C MET A 1 -20.21 14.53 -77.76
N LYS A 2 -21.11 14.68 -76.76
CA LYS A 2 -21.44 13.74 -75.68
C LYS A 2 -20.32 13.27 -74.70
N ASN A 3 -20.36 13.80 -73.47
CA ASN A 3 -20.74 13.13 -72.18
C ASN A 3 -19.49 12.70 -71.37
N LEU A 4 -19.20 13.30 -70.20
CA LEU A 4 -19.84 13.13 -68.89
C LEU A 4 -19.78 11.68 -68.38
N ILE A 5 -18.72 11.32 -67.63
CA ILE A 5 -18.80 10.28 -66.59
C ILE A 5 -17.99 10.74 -65.37
N ILE A 6 -18.76 11.03 -64.33
CA ILE A 6 -18.39 11.23 -62.93
C ILE A 6 -17.82 9.91 -62.40
N THR A 7 -16.61 9.92 -61.84
CA THR A 7 -16.17 8.84 -60.94
C THR A 7 -15.60 9.45 -59.67
N ALA A 8 -16.49 9.52 -58.68
CA ALA A 8 -16.18 9.75 -57.28
C ALA A 8 -15.23 8.64 -56.79
N THR A 9 -13.96 8.95 -56.63
CA THR A 9 -13.03 8.10 -55.88
C THR A 9 -12.99 8.60 -54.45
N LEU A 10 -13.74 7.89 -53.62
CA LEU A 10 -13.79 7.93 -52.17
C LEU A 10 -12.43 8.26 -51.53
N VAL A 11 -12.40 9.39 -50.82
CA VAL A 11 -11.46 9.65 -49.72
C VAL A 11 -11.76 8.63 -48.63
N VAL A 12 -11.10 7.46 -48.67
CA VAL A 12 -11.08 6.50 -47.56
C VAL A 12 -10.13 7.02 -46.49
N GLY A 13 -10.56 8.09 -45.81
CA GLY A 13 -10.01 8.50 -44.52
C GLY A 13 -10.54 7.57 -43.44
N SER A 14 -10.08 6.31 -43.44
CA SER A 14 -10.45 5.36 -42.39
C SER A 14 -9.60 5.64 -41.15
N LEU A 15 -10.21 6.45 -40.29
CA LEU A 15 -9.98 6.62 -38.86
C LEU A 15 -9.21 5.44 -38.22
N CYS A 16 -7.90 5.61 -38.04
CA CYS A 16 -7.19 4.88 -37.00
C CYS A 16 -7.65 5.41 -35.65
N THR A 17 -8.71 4.82 -35.11
CA THR A 17 -9.13 5.01 -33.72
C THR A 17 -8.09 4.34 -32.82
N SER A 18 -7.00 5.04 -32.54
CA SER A 18 -6.11 4.71 -31.43
C SER A 18 -6.98 4.65 -30.17
N SER A 19 -7.24 3.44 -29.69
CA SER A 19 -7.86 3.24 -28.39
C SER A 19 -6.85 3.70 -27.36
N VAL A 20 -6.99 4.95 -26.91
CA VAL A 20 -6.27 5.46 -25.74
C VAL A 20 -6.80 4.64 -24.57
N ARG A 21 -6.03 3.63 -24.14
CA ARG A 21 -6.26 3.04 -22.83
C ARG A 21 -5.96 4.13 -21.82
N ALA A 22 -7.00 4.62 -21.15
CA ALA A 22 -6.88 5.52 -20.04
C ALA A 22 -5.83 4.95 -19.06
N GLN A 23 -4.96 5.80 -18.54
CA GLN A 23 -4.05 5.42 -17.46
C GLN A 23 -4.92 5.04 -16.26
N ASP A 24 -5.01 3.74 -15.96
CA ASP A 24 -5.67 3.26 -14.75
C ASP A 24 -4.95 3.89 -13.55
N HIS A 25 -5.56 4.92 -12.99
CA HIS A 25 -5.12 5.51 -11.74
C HIS A 25 -5.20 4.42 -10.68
N ILE A 26 -4.09 4.09 -10.01
CA ILE A 26 -4.06 3.07 -8.95
C ILE A 26 -4.91 3.59 -7.78
N ARG A 27 -6.22 3.29 -7.81
CA ARG A 27 -7.14 3.56 -6.71
C ARG A 27 -7.06 2.40 -5.74
N GLN A 28 -6.95 2.71 -4.46
CA GLN A 28 -7.05 1.71 -3.41
C GLN A 28 -8.46 1.11 -3.46
N GLN A 29 -8.55 -0.13 -3.95
CA GLN A 29 -9.77 -0.92 -3.92
C GLN A 29 -9.72 -1.82 -2.68
N SER A 30 -10.81 -1.88 -1.93
CA SER A 30 -10.92 -2.81 -0.81
C SER A 30 -10.96 -4.25 -1.33
N CYS A 31 -10.34 -5.17 -0.60
CA CYS A 31 -10.34 -6.61 -0.87
C CYS A 31 -10.79 -7.40 0.36
N GLN A 32 -11.13 -8.68 0.17
CA GLN A 32 -11.56 -9.55 1.27
C GLN A 32 -10.38 -10.05 2.12
N THR A 33 -10.50 -9.90 3.44
CA THR A 33 -9.47 -10.23 4.43
C THR A 33 -9.72 -11.54 5.18
N SER A 34 -10.65 -12.37 4.71
CA SER A 34 -11.12 -13.57 5.43
C SER A 34 -9.98 -14.52 5.85
N THR A 35 -8.93 -14.65 5.03
CA THR A 35 -7.76 -15.50 5.30
C THR A 35 -6.87 -14.99 6.43
N VAL A 36 -6.90 -13.69 6.73
CA VAL A 36 -6.03 -13.04 7.73
C VAL A 36 -6.80 -12.32 8.82
N GLN A 37 -8.14 -12.43 8.86
CA GLN A 37 -8.99 -11.69 9.78
C GLN A 37 -8.62 -11.94 11.25
N HIS A 38 -8.34 -13.19 11.61
CA HIS A 38 -7.90 -13.52 12.97
C HIS A 38 -6.56 -12.87 13.35
N GLN A 39 -5.62 -12.74 12.41
CA GLN A 39 -4.35 -12.04 12.64
C GLN A 39 -4.61 -10.55 12.86
N ILE A 40 -5.47 -9.93 12.04
CA ILE A 40 -5.87 -8.53 12.17
C ILE A 40 -6.48 -8.27 13.55
N ASP A 41 -7.46 -9.07 13.96
CA ASP A 41 -8.14 -8.90 15.25
C ASP A 41 -7.21 -9.15 16.44
N SER A 42 -6.23 -10.05 16.30
CA SER A 42 -5.19 -10.29 17.30
C SER A 42 -4.26 -9.09 17.44
N LEU A 43 -3.80 -8.53 16.31
CA LEU A 43 -2.94 -7.35 16.29
C LEU A 43 -3.64 -6.14 16.90
N LYS A 44 -4.92 -5.89 16.54
CA LYS A 44 -5.71 -4.81 17.15
C LYS A 44 -5.78 -4.94 18.66
N ARG A 45 -6.12 -6.13 19.17
CA ARG A 45 -6.17 -6.39 20.62
C ARG A 45 -4.83 -6.19 21.29
N TYR A 46 -3.74 -6.66 20.67
CA TYR A 46 -2.38 -6.48 21.17
C TYR A 46 -2.02 -5.00 21.28
N TYR A 47 -2.20 -4.20 20.23
CA TYR A 47 -1.85 -2.79 20.26
C TYR A 47 -2.73 -2.00 21.24
N SER A 48 -4.04 -2.25 21.25
CA SER A 48 -4.95 -1.60 22.20
C SER A 48 -4.61 -1.91 23.66
N SER A 49 -4.15 -3.13 23.98
CA SER A 49 -3.74 -3.49 25.34
C SER A 49 -2.36 -2.93 25.74
N HIS A 50 -1.56 -2.44 24.79
CA HIS A 50 -0.22 -1.89 25.01
C HIS A 50 -0.17 -0.36 24.81
N GLY A 51 -1.29 0.33 25.03
CA GLY A 51 -1.30 1.78 25.05
C GLY A 51 -1.19 2.42 23.67
N PHE A 52 -1.77 1.79 22.66
CA PHE A 52 -1.93 2.36 21.33
C PHE A 52 -3.40 2.51 20.94
N SER A 53 -3.69 3.57 20.20
CA SER A 53 -4.98 3.82 19.57
C SER A 53 -4.88 3.57 18.07
N LEU A 54 -5.86 2.88 17.50
CA LEU A 54 -5.95 2.68 16.05
C LEU A 54 -6.38 4.01 15.39
N MET A 55 -5.53 4.54 14.51
CA MET A 55 -5.79 5.81 13.81
C MET A 55 -6.42 5.60 12.44
N ARG A 56 -5.87 4.65 11.67
CA ARG A 56 -6.33 4.34 10.31
C ARG A 56 -6.12 2.86 10.04
N GLU A 57 -7.01 2.31 9.22
CA GLU A 57 -6.86 0.98 8.65
C GLU A 57 -7.52 0.89 7.29
N ALA A 58 -7.04 -0.02 6.46
CA ALA A 58 -7.64 -0.30 5.16
C ALA A 58 -7.22 -1.70 4.67
N SER A 59 -8.14 -2.38 4.00
CA SER A 59 -7.77 -3.45 3.06
C SER A 59 -7.46 -2.82 1.70
N MET A 60 -6.50 -3.41 0.98
CA MET A 60 -6.07 -2.93 -0.31
C MET A 60 -5.80 -4.09 -1.26
N GLN A 61 -6.41 -4.01 -2.43
CA GLN A 61 -6.08 -4.83 -3.58
C GLN A 61 -4.65 -4.48 -4.01
N MET A 62 -3.81 -5.51 -4.13
CA MET A 62 -2.41 -5.40 -4.52
C MET A 62 -2.13 -6.33 -5.68
N GLU A 63 -1.15 -5.99 -6.51
CA GLU A 63 -0.61 -6.90 -7.51
C GLU A 63 0.76 -7.43 -7.04
N SER A 64 1.00 -8.72 -7.22
CA SER A 64 2.28 -9.36 -6.94
C SER A 64 3.42 -8.61 -7.63
N GLN A 65 4.46 -8.23 -6.86
CA GLN A 65 5.63 -7.45 -7.29
C GLN A 65 5.41 -5.94 -7.47
N TYR A 66 4.19 -5.45 -7.33
CA TYR A 66 3.90 -4.02 -7.43
C TYR A 66 3.77 -3.37 -6.06
N GLU A 67 4.27 -2.13 -5.99
CA GLU A 67 4.17 -1.27 -4.82
C GLU A 67 2.79 -0.65 -4.72
N MET A 68 2.19 -0.69 -3.53
CA MET A 68 0.96 0.05 -3.25
C MET A 68 1.28 1.27 -2.37
N PRO A 69 1.41 2.49 -2.92
CA PRO A 69 1.68 3.68 -2.12
C PRO A 69 0.52 4.06 -1.19
N ILE A 70 0.85 4.43 0.04
CA ILE A 70 -0.06 4.92 1.07
C ILE A 70 0.54 6.21 1.62
N ILE A 71 -0.22 7.29 1.57
CA ILE A 71 0.21 8.59 2.09
C ILE A 71 -0.37 8.79 3.49
N VAL A 72 0.50 9.00 4.47
CA VAL A 72 0.10 9.21 5.87
C VAL A 72 0.67 10.53 6.40
N PRO A 73 -0.16 11.44 6.96
CA PRO A 73 0.34 12.58 7.70
C PRO A 73 0.79 12.12 9.07
N LEU A 74 2.05 12.38 9.41
CA LEU A 74 2.60 12.06 10.73
C LEU A 74 3.05 13.35 11.43
N THR A 75 2.89 13.39 12.75
CA THR A 75 3.21 14.55 13.58
C THR A 75 4.53 14.32 14.32
N GLN A 76 5.36 15.35 14.37
CA GLN A 76 6.63 15.32 15.08
C GLN A 76 6.47 14.98 16.56
N GLY A 77 7.36 14.14 17.09
CA GLY A 77 7.38 13.74 18.51
C GLY A 77 6.28 12.78 18.92
N GLU A 78 5.43 12.35 17.98
CA GLU A 78 4.39 11.36 18.19
C GLU A 78 4.88 9.98 17.78
N TRP A 79 4.51 8.97 18.55
CA TRP A 79 4.95 7.59 18.34
C TRP A 79 3.89 6.82 17.57
N TYR A 80 4.24 6.40 16.36
CA TYR A 80 3.36 5.62 15.49
C TYR A 80 3.85 4.18 15.37
N SER A 81 2.92 3.22 15.31
CA SER A 81 3.23 1.85 14.88
C SER A 81 2.48 1.56 13.59
N PHE A 82 3.22 1.24 12.53
CA PHE A 82 2.65 0.78 11.28
C PHE A 82 2.67 -0.74 11.25
N VAL A 83 1.57 -1.33 10.80
CA VAL A 83 1.41 -2.77 10.65
C VAL A 83 0.87 -3.08 9.26
N TYR A 84 1.54 -3.97 8.56
CA TYR A 84 1.12 -4.55 7.30
C TYR A 84 0.89 -6.05 7.48
N VAL A 85 -0.22 -6.55 6.94
CA VAL A 85 -0.58 -7.97 6.87
C VAL A 85 -0.82 -8.31 5.41
N GLY A 86 0.04 -9.14 4.84
CA GLY A 86 -0.08 -9.62 3.46
C GLY A 86 -0.68 -11.03 3.37
N ASN A 87 -0.74 -11.55 2.15
CA ASN A 87 -1.16 -12.92 1.89
C ASN A 87 -0.11 -13.92 2.47
N PRO A 88 -0.50 -14.85 3.37
CA PRO A 88 0.40 -15.85 3.97
C PRO A 88 1.14 -16.72 2.95
N GLU A 89 0.57 -16.90 1.76
CA GLU A 89 1.16 -17.75 0.73
C GLU A 89 2.28 -17.08 -0.07
N SER A 90 2.40 -15.75 0.01
CA SER A 90 3.42 -14.97 -0.68
C SER A 90 4.82 -15.36 -0.20
N LYS A 91 5.77 -15.48 -1.14
CA LYS A 91 7.17 -15.83 -0.84
C LYS A 91 7.94 -14.69 -0.18
N LEU A 92 7.47 -13.46 -0.35
CA LEU A 92 8.14 -12.24 0.06
C LEU A 92 7.09 -11.20 0.47
N HIS A 93 7.38 -10.51 1.56
CA HIS A 93 6.74 -9.27 1.96
C HIS A 93 7.81 -8.21 2.18
N GLU A 94 7.52 -6.99 1.77
CA GLU A 94 8.44 -5.87 1.92
C GLU A 94 7.64 -4.61 2.19
N VAL A 95 8.14 -3.74 3.06
CA VAL A 95 7.58 -2.42 3.30
C VAL A 95 8.70 -1.40 3.30
N ARG A 96 8.51 -0.34 2.51
CA ARG A 96 9.41 0.81 2.44
C ARG A 96 8.64 2.04 2.93
N MET A 97 9.31 2.93 3.66
CA MET A 97 8.75 4.22 4.04
C MET A 97 9.70 5.32 3.61
N TYR A 98 9.14 6.36 3.02
CA TYR A 98 9.84 7.55 2.56
C TYR A 98 9.29 8.77 3.27
N ASP A 99 10.18 9.69 3.63
CA ASP A 99 9.82 11.03 4.10
C ASP A 99 9.41 11.96 2.94
N TYR A 100 9.11 13.21 3.24
CA TYR A 100 8.70 14.19 2.23
C TYR A 100 9.80 14.53 1.20
N MET A 101 11.07 14.28 1.53
CA MET A 101 12.21 14.46 0.64
C MET A 101 12.50 13.21 -0.20
N GLU A 102 11.58 12.24 -0.19
CA GLU A 102 11.74 10.94 -0.85
C GLU A 102 12.93 10.14 -0.32
N LYS A 103 13.44 10.46 0.88
CA LYS A 103 14.49 9.66 1.51
C LYS A 103 13.83 8.46 2.19
N MET A 104 14.37 7.28 1.93
CA MET A 104 13.91 6.05 2.57
C MET A 104 14.33 6.06 4.05
N VAL A 105 13.34 6.09 4.95
CA VAL A 105 13.54 6.11 6.40
C VAL A 105 13.29 4.74 7.04
N ILE A 106 12.50 3.87 6.40
CA ILE A 106 12.29 2.49 6.83
C ILE A 106 12.40 1.54 5.64
N TYR A 107 13.08 0.41 5.87
CA TYR A 107 13.07 -0.77 5.02
C TYR A 107 12.87 -2.01 5.88
N ARG A 108 11.85 -2.82 5.55
CA ARG A 108 11.58 -4.11 6.20
C ARG A 108 11.25 -5.14 5.14
N LYS A 109 11.80 -6.34 5.28
CA LYS A 109 11.68 -7.43 4.32
C LYS A 109 11.57 -8.77 5.04
N ASN A 110 10.49 -9.50 4.79
CA ASN A 110 10.27 -10.84 5.30
C ASN A 110 10.22 -11.82 4.13
N LEU A 111 11.03 -12.88 4.19
CA LEU A 111 10.92 -14.02 3.30
C LEU A 111 10.02 -15.08 3.94
N LYS A 112 9.31 -15.87 3.13
CA LYS A 112 8.48 -16.99 3.60
C LYS A 112 9.36 -18.13 4.15
N LYS A 113 9.90 -17.90 5.34
CA LYS A 113 10.68 -18.84 6.15
C LYS A 113 10.01 -19.09 7.50
N ASP A 114 9.11 -18.20 7.92
CA ASP A 114 8.39 -18.20 9.19
C ASP A 114 6.88 -18.13 8.93
N VAL A 115 6.10 -18.72 9.84
CA VAL A 115 4.63 -18.69 9.87
C VAL A 115 4.08 -17.27 9.97
N SER A 116 4.83 -16.35 10.59
CA SER A 116 4.48 -14.94 10.77
C SER A 116 5.07 -14.00 9.70
N ALA A 117 5.73 -14.55 8.67
CA ALA A 117 6.43 -13.76 7.66
C ALA A 117 5.52 -12.78 6.89
N ASN A 118 4.21 -13.04 6.87
CA ASN A 118 3.21 -12.19 6.23
C ASN A 118 2.86 -10.92 7.00
N VAL A 119 3.35 -10.77 8.24
CA VAL A 119 3.16 -9.57 9.06
C VAL A 119 4.46 -8.79 9.13
N ILE A 120 4.42 -7.52 8.74
CA ILE A 120 5.52 -6.56 8.96
C ILE A 120 5.00 -5.45 9.85
N ASN A 121 5.71 -5.16 10.94
CA ASN A 121 5.41 -4.02 11.78
C ASN A 121 6.69 -3.28 12.18
N PHE A 122 6.55 -1.98 12.43
CA PHE A 122 7.62 -1.14 12.95
C PHE A 122 7.03 0.10 13.62
N THR A 123 7.78 0.61 14.61
CA THR A 123 7.49 1.89 15.25
C THR A 123 8.32 3.00 14.61
N TYR A 124 7.75 4.19 14.51
CA TYR A 124 8.39 5.36 13.94
C TYR A 124 7.98 6.63 14.69
N GLU A 125 8.95 7.48 14.98
CA GLU A 125 8.78 8.81 15.53
C GLU A 125 9.30 9.82 14.48
N PRO A 126 8.43 10.62 13.85
CA PRO A 126 8.84 11.58 12.85
C PRO A 126 9.69 12.70 13.46
N ALA A 127 10.77 13.07 12.77
CA ALA A 127 11.61 14.22 13.14
C ALA A 127 10.93 15.57 12.85
N SER A 128 10.00 15.60 11.90
CA SER A 128 9.20 16.76 11.47
C SER A 128 7.75 16.34 11.19
N SER A 129 6.82 17.29 11.26
CA SER A 129 5.40 17.04 10.98
C SER A 129 5.16 17.13 9.47
N GLU A 130 4.96 15.99 8.82
CA GLU A 130 4.95 15.89 7.37
C GLU A 130 4.27 14.61 6.86
N TYR A 131 4.04 14.58 5.55
CA TYR A 131 3.55 13.39 4.87
C TYR A 131 4.67 12.40 4.63
N HIS A 132 4.39 11.13 4.92
CA HIS A 132 5.25 10.01 4.57
C HIS A 132 4.54 9.10 3.56
N ILE A 133 5.33 8.48 2.70
CA ILE A 133 4.85 7.51 1.71
C ILE A 133 5.29 6.13 2.15
N ILE A 134 4.33 5.26 2.46
CA ILE A 134 4.58 3.86 2.80
C ILE A 134 4.21 3.00 1.60
N LYS A 135 5.11 2.12 1.17
CA LYS A 135 4.99 1.28 -0.02
C LYS A 135 5.18 -0.20 0.36
N PRO A 136 4.10 -0.90 0.75
CA PRO A 136 4.10 -2.35 0.83
C PRO A 136 4.22 -2.99 -0.56
N VAL A 137 4.93 -4.11 -0.61
CA VAL A 137 5.04 -5.04 -1.73
C VAL A 137 4.89 -6.45 -1.17
N GLN A 138 4.22 -7.30 -1.93
CA GLN A 138 4.26 -8.74 -1.72
C GLN A 138 4.49 -9.45 -3.03
N VAL A 139 5.17 -10.60 -2.97
CA VAL A 139 5.44 -11.41 -4.17
C VAL A 139 4.89 -12.80 -3.96
N HIS A 140 4.02 -13.20 -4.88
CA HIS A 140 3.45 -14.52 -4.96
C HIS A 140 3.76 -15.15 -6.32
N ASN A 141 4.01 -16.46 -6.37
CA ASN A 141 4.50 -17.13 -7.58
C ASN A 141 3.38 -17.51 -8.57
N LYS A 142 2.14 -17.70 -8.09
CA LYS A 142 1.01 -18.20 -8.91
C LYS A 142 -0.07 -17.14 -9.13
N GLN A 143 -0.60 -16.60 -8.04
CA GLN A 143 -1.59 -15.53 -8.01
C GLN A 143 -0.94 -14.15 -8.21
N LYS A 144 -1.54 -13.33 -9.09
CA LYS A 144 -1.16 -11.92 -9.29
C LYS A 144 -1.93 -11.00 -8.34
N ASP A 145 -3.24 -11.17 -8.28
CA ASP A 145 -4.15 -10.36 -7.47
C ASP A 145 -4.11 -10.78 -6.01
N LEU A 146 -3.59 -9.94 -5.13
CA LEU A 146 -3.40 -10.23 -3.72
C LEU A 146 -4.16 -9.22 -2.87
N CYS A 147 -4.48 -9.60 -1.64
CA CYS A 147 -5.03 -8.69 -0.65
C CYS A 147 -3.95 -8.33 0.36
N GLY A 148 -3.87 -7.05 0.70
CA GLY A 148 -3.09 -6.53 1.81
C GLY A 148 -3.99 -5.83 2.81
N TYR A 149 -3.56 -5.78 4.07
CA TYR A 149 -4.21 -5.00 5.11
C TYR A 149 -3.17 -4.15 5.81
N VAL A 150 -3.51 -2.91 6.13
CA VAL A 150 -2.64 -2.01 6.87
C VAL A 150 -3.36 -1.42 8.06
N MET A 151 -2.62 -1.17 9.12
CA MET A 151 -3.07 -0.45 10.31
C MET A 151 -1.99 0.55 10.70
N LEU A 152 -2.43 1.76 11.05
CA LEU A 152 -1.61 2.79 11.66
C LEU A 152 -2.13 3.02 13.07
N PHE A 153 -1.28 2.76 14.05
CA PHE A 153 -1.54 3.01 15.45
C PHE A 153 -0.76 4.23 15.93
N LYS A 154 -1.32 4.98 16.87
CA LYS A 154 -0.65 6.06 17.61
C LYS A 154 -0.59 5.69 19.08
N ARG A 155 0.59 5.81 19.70
CA ARG A 155 0.76 5.58 21.14
C ARG A 155 -0.08 6.59 21.92
N THR A 156 -0.93 6.11 22.83
CA THR A 156 -1.74 6.93 23.74
C THR A 156 -1.05 7.18 25.07
N ASP A 157 -0.10 6.32 25.42
CA ASP A 157 0.62 6.41 26.68
C ASP A 157 1.64 7.53 26.60
N LYS A 158 1.37 8.62 27.33
CA LYS A 158 2.38 9.57 27.75
C LYS A 158 3.26 8.91 28.81
N ARG A 159 4.09 7.92 28.45
CA ARG A 159 5.29 7.70 29.25
C ARG A 159 6.12 8.96 29.07
N THR A 160 6.03 9.84 30.06
CA THR A 160 7.02 10.88 30.32
C THR A 160 8.39 10.28 30.03
N ALA A 161 9.15 10.95 29.18
CA ALA A 161 10.59 10.76 29.12
C ALA A 161 11.13 11.14 30.50
N THR A 162 11.00 10.24 31.47
CA THR A 162 11.74 10.32 32.72
C THR A 162 13.15 9.97 32.34
N THR A 163 13.92 11.01 32.03
CA THR A 163 15.37 11.01 32.04
C THR A 163 15.82 10.23 33.26
N GLY A 164 16.23 8.98 33.05
CA GLY A 164 16.98 8.22 34.04
C GLY A 164 18.28 8.97 34.27
N LYS A 165 18.40 9.59 35.44
CA LYS A 165 19.69 9.93 36.03
C LYS A 165 20.44 8.65 36.38
#